data_AF-A0A976JJV3-F1
#
_entry.id   AF-A0A976JJV3-F1
#
_cell.length_a   1.000
_cell.length_b   1.000
_cell.length_c   1.000
_cell.angle_alpha   90.00
_cell.angle_beta   90.00
_cell.angle_gamma   90.00
#
_symmetry.space_group_name_H-M   'P 1'
#
loop_
_entity.id
_entity.type
_entity.pdbx_description
1 polymer ?
#
loop_
_entity_poly.entity_id
_entity_poly.type
_entity_poly.pdbx_seq_one_letter_code
_entity_poly.pdbx_strand_id
1 'polypeptide(L)'
;GRSFEGLNDVLPPTFNQFSVMEHNNIIDHFIDSVGVISWKFFSSKSDYEFVDWNFSGTTQEEYDYLMSICQKIEKEVYIADYEELGSKACRILVPGYSEIYEVDDLIWDNSNRALDYRDDILNLHRLEDDQLSALVERLEASELDNYMPISELIGIAFDEASVWGKLDIGELKNLVFLALGRFEEAKELTEMFLTFNDNLAPRKKYYQLLNVLLDIELEELDLEEYRSALSRMYGSELLEICEKTISGEIRFYGLSETDLNFKNLDKHQRLIESYEKLQKAKRDFYKS
;
A
#
# COMPACT_ATOMS: atom_id res chain seq x y z
N GLY A 1 -8.61 21.60 0.64
CA GLY A 1 -9.16 21.52 2.01
C GLY A 1 -8.05 21.46 3.04
N ARG A 2 -7.18 22.47 3.10
CA ARG A 2 -6.14 22.58 4.12
C ARG A 2 -6.40 23.85 4.93
N SER A 3 -6.31 23.75 6.25
CA SER A 3 -6.29 24.91 7.15
C SER A 3 -4.90 25.54 7.17
N PHE A 4 -4.74 26.71 7.80
CA PHE A 4 -3.42 27.30 8.01
C PHE A 4 -2.47 26.39 8.82
N GLU A 5 -3.01 25.59 9.73
CA GLU A 5 -2.24 24.60 10.49
C GLU A 5 -1.77 23.42 9.62
N GLY A 6 -2.48 23.14 8.52
CA GLY A 6 -2.13 22.09 7.55
C GLY A 6 -1.13 22.54 6.46
N LEU A 7 -0.39 23.63 6.68
CA LEU A 7 0.67 24.11 5.78
C LEU A 7 2.08 23.82 6.29
N ASN A 8 2.21 23.03 7.36
CA ASN A 8 3.50 22.75 8.00
C ASN A 8 4.30 21.61 7.33
N ASP A 9 3.70 20.90 6.38
CA ASP A 9 4.27 19.68 5.81
C ASP A 9 5.03 19.92 4.48
N VAL A 10 5.33 21.18 4.15
CA VAL A 10 6.06 21.54 2.92
C VAL A 10 7.57 21.56 3.18
N LEU A 11 8.32 20.87 2.33
CA LEU A 11 9.78 20.79 2.44
C LEU A 11 10.46 22.12 2.06
N PRO A 12 11.57 22.50 2.72
CA PRO A 12 12.33 23.68 2.33
C PRO A 12 12.95 23.52 0.94
N PRO A 13 13.09 24.60 0.15
CA PRO A 13 13.75 24.52 -1.15
C PRO A 13 15.23 24.11 -1.03
N THR A 14 15.80 23.57 -2.11
CA THR A 14 17.17 23.07 -2.15
C THR A 14 17.95 23.55 -3.37
N PHE A 15 19.29 23.62 -3.26
CA PHE A 15 20.18 23.79 -4.41
C PHE A 15 20.67 22.45 -4.99
N ASN A 16 20.38 21.33 -4.32
CA ASN A 16 20.74 20.01 -4.82
C ASN A 16 19.89 19.67 -6.05
N GLN A 17 20.49 19.74 -7.24
CA GLN A 17 19.77 19.46 -8.48
C GLN A 17 19.36 18.00 -8.60
N PHE A 18 20.14 17.07 -8.04
CA PHE A 18 19.80 15.65 -8.07
C PHE A 18 18.46 15.43 -7.37
N SER A 19 18.32 15.86 -6.12
CA SER A 19 17.06 15.74 -5.37
C SER A 19 15.84 16.36 -6.04
N VAL A 20 16.02 17.43 -6.82
CA VAL A 20 14.91 18.09 -7.54
C VAL A 20 14.53 17.32 -8.80
N MET A 21 15.50 16.70 -9.47
CA MET A 21 15.32 16.02 -10.75
C MET A 21 14.99 14.52 -10.60
N GLU A 22 15.18 13.93 -9.42
CA GLU A 22 14.77 12.55 -9.15
C GLU A 22 13.29 12.35 -9.48
N HIS A 23 12.96 11.23 -10.14
CA HIS A 23 11.59 10.96 -10.57
C HIS A 23 10.63 10.83 -9.37
N ASN A 24 11.09 10.25 -8.26
CA ASN A 24 10.30 10.17 -7.02
C ASN A 24 9.88 11.56 -6.51
N ASN A 25 10.69 12.60 -6.71
CA ASN A 25 10.30 13.95 -6.36
C ASN A 25 9.12 14.46 -7.21
N ILE A 26 9.05 14.08 -8.49
CA ILE A 26 7.92 14.39 -9.38
C ILE A 26 6.66 13.65 -8.93
N ILE A 27 6.80 12.39 -8.51
CA ILE A 27 5.72 11.59 -7.94
C ILE A 27 5.19 12.25 -6.66
N ASP A 28 6.06 12.68 -5.75
CA ASP A 28 5.67 13.40 -4.52
C ASP A 28 4.91 14.70 -4.87
N HIS A 29 5.37 15.44 -5.89
CA HIS A 29 4.63 16.62 -6.37
C HIS A 29 3.22 16.29 -6.85
N PHE A 30 3.05 15.16 -7.54
CA PHE A 30 1.78 14.70 -8.09
C PHE A 30 0.82 14.18 -7.00
N ILE A 31 1.31 13.41 -6.02
CA ILE A 31 0.48 12.77 -4.99
C ILE A 31 -0.12 13.81 -4.05
N ASP A 32 0.72 14.67 -3.45
CA ASP A 32 0.28 15.59 -2.40
C ASP A 32 0.99 16.96 -2.39
N SER A 33 1.85 17.20 -3.39
CA SER A 33 2.57 18.45 -3.61
C SER A 33 3.63 18.77 -2.54
N VAL A 34 4.21 17.74 -1.90
CA VAL A 34 5.27 17.93 -0.88
C VAL A 34 6.69 17.79 -1.41
N GLY A 35 6.86 17.50 -2.71
CA GLY A 35 8.17 17.40 -3.34
C GLY A 35 9.03 18.66 -3.14
N VAL A 36 10.35 18.48 -3.15
CA VAL A 36 11.31 19.58 -3.03
C VAL A 36 11.34 20.44 -4.29
N ILE A 37 11.50 21.74 -4.09
CA ILE A 37 11.62 22.75 -5.17
C ILE A 37 13.03 23.34 -5.15
N SER A 38 13.56 23.71 -6.31
CA SER A 38 14.86 24.37 -6.38
C SER A 38 14.82 25.82 -5.90
N TRP A 39 15.84 26.25 -5.13
CA TRP A 39 16.06 27.68 -4.84
C TRP A 39 16.20 28.54 -6.10
N LYS A 40 16.62 27.96 -7.23
CA LYS A 40 16.72 28.66 -8.52
C LYS A 40 15.37 29.20 -9.00
N PHE A 41 14.25 28.57 -8.62
CA PHE A 41 12.91 29.04 -8.94
C PHE A 41 12.62 30.44 -8.40
N PHE A 42 13.23 30.81 -7.26
CA PHE A 42 13.07 32.11 -6.61
C PHE A 42 14.13 33.14 -7.02
N SER A 43 14.89 32.86 -8.08
CA SER A 43 15.90 33.77 -8.62
C SER A 43 15.26 35.10 -9.04
N SER A 44 15.92 36.21 -8.75
CA SER A 44 15.53 37.53 -9.29
C SER A 44 15.76 37.66 -10.80
N LYS A 45 16.57 36.78 -11.37
CA LYS A 45 16.74 36.63 -12.82
C LYS A 45 15.88 35.45 -13.29
N SER A 46 14.90 35.73 -14.13
CA SER A 46 14.09 34.69 -14.79
C SER A 46 14.82 34.08 -15.99
N ASP A 47 14.54 32.80 -16.25
CA ASP A 47 15.06 32.10 -17.44
C ASP A 47 14.27 32.46 -18.72
N TYR A 48 13.01 32.89 -18.56
CA TYR A 48 12.13 33.34 -19.62
C TYR A 48 11.59 34.74 -19.31
N GLU A 49 11.36 35.55 -20.34
CA GLU A 49 10.69 36.84 -20.19
C GLU A 49 9.21 36.64 -19.88
N PHE A 50 8.63 37.58 -19.14
CA PHE A 50 7.18 37.58 -18.90
C PHE A 50 6.43 37.76 -20.21
N VAL A 51 5.46 36.88 -20.46
CA VAL A 51 4.52 36.97 -21.57
C VAL A 51 3.12 37.01 -20.97
N ASP A 52 2.36 38.06 -21.29
CA ASP A 52 0.94 38.16 -20.97
C ASP A 52 0.14 37.32 -21.97
N TRP A 53 0.25 36.00 -21.84
CA TRP A 53 -0.35 35.05 -22.78
C TRP A 53 -1.87 35.02 -22.64
N ASN A 54 -2.57 34.88 -23.77
CA ASN A 54 -4.02 34.71 -23.79
C ASN A 54 -4.40 33.75 -24.93
N PHE A 55 -4.98 32.61 -24.57
CA PHE A 55 -5.46 31.58 -25.48
C PHE A 55 -6.96 31.34 -25.34
N SER A 56 -7.68 32.25 -24.69
CA SER A 56 -9.12 32.14 -24.47
C SER A 56 -9.92 32.27 -25.76
N GLY A 57 -11.01 31.53 -25.86
CA GLY A 57 -11.90 31.53 -27.01
C GLY A 57 -13.15 30.71 -26.74
N THR A 58 -13.75 30.18 -27.81
CA THR A 58 -14.73 29.09 -27.69
C THR A 58 -14.02 27.79 -27.33
N THR A 59 -14.74 26.82 -26.76
CA THR A 59 -14.16 25.51 -26.39
C THR A 59 -13.55 24.77 -27.58
N GLN A 60 -14.08 24.99 -28.79
CA GLN A 60 -13.53 24.41 -30.02
C GLN A 60 -12.20 25.07 -30.39
N GLU A 61 -12.12 26.40 -30.35
CA GLU A 61 -10.88 27.13 -30.63
C GLU A 61 -9.78 26.79 -29.62
N GLU A 62 -10.14 26.67 -28.34
CA GLU A 62 -9.22 26.25 -27.26
C GLU A 62 -8.72 24.83 -27.46
N TYR A 63 -9.61 23.89 -27.82
CA TYR A 63 -9.23 22.51 -28.16
C TYR A 63 -8.27 22.46 -29.35
N ASP A 64 -8.61 23.12 -30.46
CA ASP A 64 -7.79 23.14 -31.68
C ASP A 64 -6.41 23.76 -31.41
N TYR A 65 -6.37 24.81 -30.58
CA TYR A 65 -5.13 25.43 -30.14
C TYR A 65 -4.23 24.47 -29.35
N LEU A 66 -4.77 23.79 -28.33
CA LEU A 66 -4.01 22.83 -27.50
C LEU A 66 -3.53 21.62 -28.31
N MET A 67 -4.38 21.10 -29.21
CA MET A 67 -3.98 20.01 -30.13
C MET A 67 -2.88 20.46 -31.09
N SER A 68 -2.92 21.72 -31.55
CA SER A 68 -1.85 22.27 -32.39
C SER A 68 -0.50 22.34 -31.66
N ILE A 69 -0.50 22.53 -30.32
CA ILE A 69 0.75 22.47 -29.53
C ILE A 69 1.30 21.06 -29.58
N CYS A 70 0.48 20.05 -29.27
CA CYS A 70 0.88 18.64 -29.29
C CYS A 70 1.44 18.23 -30.66
N GLN A 71 0.78 18.66 -31.75
CA GLN A 71 1.25 18.45 -33.11
C GLN A 71 2.62 19.10 -33.38
N LYS A 72 2.84 20.34 -32.91
CA LYS A 72 4.12 21.06 -33.07
C LYS A 72 5.26 20.41 -32.31
N ILE A 73 4.98 19.78 -31.17
CA ILE A 73 5.96 19.02 -30.39
C ILE A 73 6.03 17.54 -30.78
N GLU A 74 5.38 17.17 -31.90
CA GLU A 74 5.37 15.81 -32.46
C GLU A 74 4.88 14.73 -31.47
N LYS A 75 3.86 15.07 -30.67
CA LYS A 75 3.23 14.17 -29.71
C LYS A 75 1.84 13.76 -30.16
N GLU A 76 1.65 12.45 -30.31
CA GLU A 76 0.35 11.85 -30.61
C GLU A 76 -0.57 11.91 -29.38
N VAL A 77 -1.85 12.20 -29.59
CA VAL A 77 -2.85 12.34 -28.53
C VAL A 77 -3.92 11.26 -28.67
N TYR A 78 -4.08 10.45 -27.64
CA TYR A 78 -5.11 9.41 -27.57
C TYR A 78 -6.22 9.88 -26.63
N ILE A 79 -7.46 9.87 -27.11
CA ILE A 79 -8.62 10.31 -26.34
C ILE A 79 -9.64 9.16 -26.29
N ALA A 80 -10.05 8.80 -25.09
CA ALA A 80 -11.20 7.93 -24.85
C ALA A 80 -12.32 8.76 -24.24
N ASP A 81 -13.46 8.84 -24.91
CA ASP A 81 -14.66 9.53 -24.46
C ASP A 81 -15.62 8.58 -23.74
N TYR A 82 -16.23 9.06 -22.66
CA TYR A 82 -17.16 8.33 -21.80
C TYR A 82 -18.41 9.19 -21.56
N GLU A 83 -19.57 8.62 -21.89
CA GLU A 83 -20.88 9.28 -21.73
C GLU A 83 -21.90 8.39 -20.98
N GLU A 84 -21.49 7.18 -20.57
CA GLU A 84 -22.38 6.12 -20.06
C GLU A 84 -23.09 6.49 -18.74
N LEU A 85 -22.62 7.52 -18.05
CA LEU A 85 -23.16 7.99 -16.78
C LEU A 85 -23.99 9.28 -16.91
N GLY A 86 -24.28 9.72 -18.13
CA GLY A 86 -25.11 10.90 -18.41
C GLY A 86 -24.36 12.25 -18.37
N SER A 87 -23.05 12.22 -18.15
CA SER A 87 -22.13 13.37 -18.24
C SER A 87 -20.99 13.01 -19.18
N LYS A 88 -20.43 14.01 -19.87
CA LYS A 88 -19.25 13.83 -20.72
C LYS A 88 -17.98 13.81 -19.87
N ALA A 89 -17.23 12.73 -19.98
CA ALA A 89 -15.89 12.59 -19.42
C ALA A 89 -14.95 12.09 -20.51
N CYS A 90 -13.66 12.38 -20.39
CA CYS A 90 -12.64 11.81 -21.27
C CYS A 90 -11.41 11.39 -20.47
N ARG A 91 -10.63 10.48 -21.03
CA ARG A 91 -9.28 10.16 -20.57
C ARG A 91 -8.33 10.41 -21.74
N ILE A 92 -7.37 11.30 -21.52
CA ILE A 92 -6.39 11.73 -22.52
C ILE A 92 -5.04 11.13 -22.15
N LEU A 93 -4.36 10.51 -23.11
CA LEU A 93 -3.00 9.99 -22.98
C LEU A 93 -2.12 10.61 -24.08
N VAL A 94 -0.95 11.11 -23.69
CA VAL A 94 0.04 11.70 -24.60
C VAL A 94 1.40 11.08 -24.30
N PRO A 95 1.80 10.02 -25.02
CA PRO A 95 3.04 9.29 -24.71
C PRO A 95 4.32 10.15 -24.76
N GLY A 96 5.14 10.01 -23.73
CA GLY A 96 6.30 10.81 -23.42
C GLY A 96 5.97 12.25 -23.03
N TYR A 97 4.80 12.50 -22.46
CA TYR A 97 4.36 13.83 -22.01
C TYR A 97 3.36 13.79 -20.85
N SER A 98 2.42 12.84 -20.83
CA SER A 98 1.39 12.73 -19.79
C SER A 98 1.68 11.65 -18.73
N GLU A 99 2.80 10.94 -18.83
CA GLU A 99 3.22 9.93 -17.86
C GLU A 99 3.52 10.57 -16.50
N ILE A 100 3.08 9.88 -15.44
CA ILE A 100 3.42 10.21 -14.06
C ILE A 100 4.54 9.31 -13.53
N TYR A 101 4.55 8.05 -13.98
CA TYR A 101 5.49 7.00 -13.60
C TYR A 101 6.35 6.61 -14.80
N GLU A 102 7.54 6.07 -14.54
CA GLU A 102 8.44 5.62 -15.61
C GLU A 102 7.95 4.32 -16.24
N VAL A 103 8.36 4.08 -17.50
CA VAL A 103 7.99 2.85 -18.21
C VAL A 103 8.58 1.61 -17.53
N ASP A 104 9.72 1.76 -16.87
CA ASP A 104 10.41 0.68 -16.15
C ASP A 104 9.60 0.15 -14.96
N ASP A 105 8.67 0.95 -14.42
CA ASP A 105 7.75 0.52 -13.35
C ASP A 105 6.79 -0.58 -13.82
N LEU A 106 6.58 -0.75 -15.14
CA LEU A 106 5.86 -1.90 -15.67
C LEU A 106 6.56 -3.24 -15.36
N ILE A 107 7.86 -3.21 -15.06
CA ILE A 107 8.66 -4.37 -14.67
C ILE A 107 8.85 -4.34 -13.15
N TRP A 108 9.34 -3.22 -12.62
CA TRP A 108 9.83 -3.11 -11.25
C TRP A 108 8.77 -2.76 -10.21
N ASP A 109 7.64 -2.18 -10.62
CA ASP A 109 6.54 -1.81 -9.71
C ASP A 109 5.14 -2.13 -10.29
N ASN A 110 5.04 -3.29 -10.93
CA ASN A 110 3.79 -3.72 -11.56
C ASN A 110 2.80 -4.26 -10.51
N SER A 111 1.64 -3.62 -10.39
CA SER A 111 0.58 -4.04 -9.47
C SER A 111 0.01 -5.44 -9.77
N ASN A 112 0.27 -6.03 -10.95
CA ASN A 112 -0.11 -7.42 -11.25
C ASN A 112 0.71 -8.46 -10.48
N ARG A 113 1.81 -8.08 -9.81
CA ARG A 113 2.52 -8.96 -8.86
C ARG A 113 1.59 -9.53 -7.78
N ALA A 114 0.50 -8.83 -7.50
CA ALA A 114 -0.58 -9.28 -6.62
C ALA A 114 -1.08 -10.70 -6.93
N LEU A 115 -1.04 -11.11 -8.21
CA LEU A 115 -1.57 -12.41 -8.66
C LEU A 115 -0.83 -13.60 -8.03
N ASP A 116 0.44 -13.44 -7.67
CA ASP A 116 1.26 -14.51 -7.08
C ASP A 116 0.96 -14.77 -5.60
N TYR A 117 0.21 -13.87 -4.96
CA TYR A 117 -0.02 -13.86 -3.51
C TYR A 117 -1.49 -13.84 -3.10
N ARG A 118 -2.36 -13.22 -3.91
CA ARG A 118 -3.74 -12.89 -3.51
C ARG A 118 -4.55 -14.12 -3.07
N ASP A 119 -4.49 -15.22 -3.81
CA ASP A 119 -5.28 -16.41 -3.49
C ASP A 119 -4.85 -17.03 -2.15
N ASP A 120 -3.56 -17.23 -1.97
CA ASP A 120 -2.97 -17.78 -0.75
C ASP A 120 -3.24 -16.87 0.46
N ILE A 121 -3.03 -15.57 0.33
CA ILE A 121 -3.25 -14.61 1.44
C ILE A 121 -4.73 -14.55 1.83
N LEU A 122 -5.66 -14.53 0.87
CA LEU A 122 -7.09 -14.54 1.19
C LEU A 122 -7.54 -15.87 1.81
N ASN A 123 -6.90 -16.98 1.46
CA ASN A 123 -7.19 -18.30 2.03
C ASN A 123 -6.21 -18.73 3.14
N LEU A 124 -5.46 -17.80 3.74
CA LEU A 124 -4.35 -18.06 4.66
C LEU A 124 -4.66 -19.13 5.74
N HIS A 125 -5.86 -19.07 6.31
CA HIS A 125 -6.32 -19.99 7.37
C HIS A 125 -6.56 -21.42 6.91
N ARG A 126 -6.65 -21.65 5.60
CA ARG A 126 -6.93 -22.95 4.96
C ARG A 126 -5.68 -23.55 4.31
N LEU A 127 -4.56 -22.84 4.34
CA LEU A 127 -3.31 -23.32 3.78
C LEU A 127 -2.69 -24.36 4.70
N GLU A 128 -2.25 -25.46 4.09
CA GLU A 128 -1.41 -26.46 4.73
C GLU A 128 0.03 -25.96 4.85
N ASP A 129 0.84 -26.63 5.66
CA ASP A 129 2.20 -26.20 6.01
C ASP A 129 3.11 -26.06 4.78
N ASP A 130 3.01 -26.97 3.81
CA ASP A 130 3.77 -26.89 2.56
C ASP A 130 3.38 -25.64 1.74
N GLN A 131 2.10 -25.26 1.77
CA GLN A 131 1.61 -24.08 1.05
C GLN A 131 2.01 -22.78 1.74
N LEU A 132 1.98 -22.78 3.08
CA LEU A 132 2.49 -21.67 3.90
C LEU A 132 3.99 -21.48 3.68
N SER A 133 4.76 -22.56 3.66
CA SER A 133 6.19 -22.51 3.34
C SER A 133 6.44 -21.94 1.95
N ALA A 134 5.69 -22.41 0.94
CA ALA A 134 5.81 -21.89 -0.41
C ALA A 134 5.41 -20.40 -0.52
N LEU A 135 4.41 -19.94 0.24
CA LEU A 135 4.00 -18.53 0.27
C LEU A 135 5.13 -17.65 0.82
N VAL A 136 5.68 -18.01 1.98
CA VAL A 136 6.73 -17.20 2.62
C VAL A 136 8.02 -17.20 1.81
N GLU A 137 8.39 -18.31 1.18
CA GLU A 137 9.55 -18.38 0.27
C GLU A 137 9.40 -17.45 -0.93
N ARG A 138 8.20 -17.34 -1.52
CA ARG A 138 7.94 -16.38 -2.61
C ARG A 138 8.04 -14.94 -2.11
N LEU A 139 7.50 -14.64 -0.93
CA LEU A 139 7.60 -13.30 -0.34
C LEU A 139 9.05 -12.92 0.01
N GLU A 140 9.88 -13.85 0.47
CA GLU A 140 11.32 -13.64 0.67
C GLU A 140 12.05 -13.40 -0.66
N ALA A 141 11.82 -14.25 -1.66
CA ALA A 141 12.48 -14.16 -2.97
C ALA A 141 12.06 -12.91 -3.77
N SER A 142 10.92 -12.30 -3.43
CA SER A 142 10.38 -11.13 -4.12
C SER A 142 11.13 -9.82 -3.87
N GLU A 143 11.96 -9.76 -2.82
CA GLU A 143 12.63 -8.53 -2.34
C GLU A 143 11.67 -7.36 -2.07
N LEU A 144 10.36 -7.65 -1.87
CA LEU A 144 9.38 -6.65 -1.49
C LEU A 144 9.69 -6.11 -0.09
N ASP A 145 9.42 -4.81 0.10
CA ASP A 145 9.57 -4.16 1.40
C ASP A 145 8.65 -4.82 2.44
N ASN A 146 9.23 -5.26 3.55
CA ASN A 146 8.49 -5.84 4.66
C ASN A 146 7.45 -4.87 5.26
N TYR A 147 7.62 -3.55 5.10
CA TYR A 147 6.67 -2.55 5.56
C TYR A 147 5.53 -2.26 4.57
N MET A 148 5.57 -2.85 3.36
CA MET A 148 4.49 -2.72 2.40
C MET A 148 3.19 -3.30 2.97
N PRO A 149 2.08 -2.55 2.99
CA PRO A 149 0.80 -3.07 3.42
C PRO A 149 0.32 -4.22 2.54
N ILE A 150 -0.19 -5.29 3.16
CA ILE A 150 -0.79 -6.41 2.42
C ILE A 150 -1.98 -5.93 1.57
N SER A 151 -2.75 -4.97 2.09
CA SER A 151 -3.87 -4.34 1.38
C SER A 151 -3.48 -3.79 0.00
N GLU A 152 -2.30 -3.17 -0.08
CA GLU A 152 -1.72 -2.62 -1.30
C GLU A 152 -1.21 -3.74 -2.20
N LEU A 153 -0.41 -4.66 -1.66
CA LEU A 153 0.15 -5.78 -2.42
C LEU A 153 -0.94 -6.58 -3.15
N ILE A 154 -2.02 -6.94 -2.46
CA ILE A 154 -3.09 -7.77 -3.04
C ILE A 154 -4.29 -6.97 -3.51
N GLY A 155 -4.29 -5.64 -3.44
CA GLY A 155 -5.37 -4.78 -3.95
C GLY A 155 -6.74 -5.05 -3.29
N ILE A 156 -6.77 -5.23 -1.97
CA ILE A 156 -7.98 -5.52 -1.20
C ILE A 156 -8.26 -4.38 -0.21
N ALA A 157 -9.52 -3.94 -0.17
CA ALA A 157 -9.95 -2.82 0.66
C ALA A 157 -10.35 -3.30 2.06
N PHE A 158 -9.37 -3.41 2.95
CA PHE A 158 -9.59 -3.70 4.37
C PHE A 158 -10.00 -2.45 5.16
N ASP A 159 -10.63 -2.65 6.31
CA ASP A 159 -10.85 -1.59 7.30
C ASP A 159 -9.51 -1.14 7.88
N GLU A 160 -9.16 0.15 7.78
CA GLU A 160 -7.87 0.69 8.22
C GLU A 160 -7.60 0.50 9.72
N ALA A 161 -8.64 0.31 10.53
CA ALA A 161 -8.52 0.08 11.97
C ALA A 161 -8.42 -1.41 12.34
N SER A 162 -8.61 -2.32 11.38
CA SER A 162 -8.51 -3.77 11.59
C SER A 162 -7.06 -4.26 11.52
N VAL A 163 -6.81 -5.46 12.05
CA VAL A 163 -5.49 -6.11 11.93
C VAL A 163 -5.12 -6.31 10.46
N TRP A 164 -6.06 -6.77 9.62
CA TRP A 164 -5.85 -6.88 8.18
C TRP A 164 -5.48 -5.55 7.51
N GLY A 165 -6.08 -4.43 7.94
CA GLY A 165 -5.79 -3.11 7.38
C GLY A 165 -4.45 -2.52 7.81
N LYS A 166 -3.86 -3.04 8.88
CA LYS A 166 -2.52 -2.66 9.39
C LYS A 166 -1.44 -3.70 9.10
N LEU A 167 -1.82 -4.84 8.55
CA LEU A 167 -0.92 -5.96 8.25
C LEU A 167 0.02 -5.56 7.12
N ASP A 168 1.32 -5.67 7.38
CA ASP A 168 2.38 -5.53 6.39
C ASP A 168 2.98 -6.91 6.03
N ILE A 169 3.83 -6.93 5.01
CA ILE A 169 4.49 -8.16 4.53
C ILE A 169 5.31 -8.82 5.65
N GLY A 170 6.05 -8.03 6.43
CA GLY A 170 6.88 -8.53 7.54
C GLY A 170 6.06 -9.22 8.62
N GLU A 171 4.95 -8.63 9.02
CA GLU A 171 4.02 -9.21 9.99
C GLU A 171 3.38 -10.49 9.45
N LEU A 172 3.00 -10.52 8.16
CA LEU A 172 2.45 -11.74 7.55
C LEU A 172 3.50 -12.87 7.55
N LYS A 173 4.73 -12.60 7.13
CA LYS A 173 5.84 -13.57 7.15
C LYS A 173 6.07 -14.11 8.55
N ASN A 174 6.06 -13.24 9.55
CA ASN A 174 6.19 -13.60 10.96
C ASN A 174 5.11 -14.60 11.40
N LEU A 175 3.84 -14.27 11.15
CA LEU A 175 2.72 -15.15 11.48
C LEU A 175 2.82 -16.52 10.78
N VAL A 176 3.29 -16.54 9.54
CA VAL A 176 3.54 -17.79 8.80
C VAL A 176 4.69 -18.59 9.43
N PHE A 177 5.80 -17.96 9.82
CA PHE A 177 6.90 -18.66 10.49
C PHE A 177 6.48 -19.23 11.85
N LEU A 178 5.71 -18.49 12.65
CA LEU A 178 5.13 -19.00 13.89
C LEU A 178 4.26 -20.23 13.63
N ALA A 179 3.39 -20.16 12.61
CA ALA A 179 2.52 -21.27 12.23
C ALA A 179 3.29 -22.52 11.78
N LEU A 180 4.49 -22.35 11.22
CA LEU A 180 5.39 -23.42 10.76
C LEU A 180 6.40 -23.89 11.83
N GLY A 181 6.40 -23.28 13.02
CA GLY A 181 7.38 -23.58 14.07
C GLY A 181 8.81 -23.12 13.75
N ARG A 182 8.98 -22.16 12.83
CA ARG A 182 10.26 -21.55 12.46
C ARG A 182 10.56 -20.36 13.37
N PHE A 183 10.94 -20.66 14.62
CA PHE A 183 10.96 -19.68 15.70
C PHE A 183 12.11 -18.68 15.59
N GLU A 184 13.26 -19.07 15.02
CA GLU A 184 14.38 -18.17 14.78
C GLU A 184 13.99 -17.04 13.81
N GLU A 185 13.38 -17.37 12.66
CA GLU A 185 12.94 -16.36 11.69
C GLU A 185 11.77 -15.52 12.23
N ALA A 186 10.84 -16.13 12.97
CA ALA A 186 9.76 -15.41 13.64
C ALA A 186 10.30 -14.42 14.68
N LYS A 187 11.36 -14.77 15.41
CA LYS A 187 12.01 -13.93 16.39
C LYS A 187 12.61 -12.68 15.76
N GLU A 188 13.40 -12.84 14.70
CA GLU A 188 14.00 -11.71 13.98
C GLU A 188 12.94 -10.72 13.46
N LEU A 189 11.87 -11.21 12.84
CA LEU A 189 10.78 -10.35 12.37
C LEU A 189 9.99 -9.72 13.52
N THR A 190 9.86 -10.39 14.66
CA THR A 190 9.20 -9.84 15.86
C THR A 190 9.98 -8.65 16.41
N GLU A 191 11.30 -8.75 16.48
CA GLU A 191 12.16 -7.65 16.93
C GLU A 191 12.11 -6.45 15.98
N MET A 192 12.13 -6.71 14.66
CA MET A 192 11.96 -5.68 13.65
C MET A 192 10.59 -5.00 13.75
N PHE A 193 9.52 -5.78 13.90
CA PHE A 193 8.16 -5.26 14.09
C PHE A 193 8.07 -4.33 15.31
N LEU A 194 8.65 -4.74 16.44
CA LEU A 194 8.64 -3.92 17.66
C LEU A 194 9.44 -2.62 17.55
N THR A 195 10.44 -2.60 16.67
CA THR A 195 11.31 -1.43 16.47
C THR A 195 10.68 -0.39 15.55
N PHE A 196 10.05 -0.81 14.46
CA PHE A 196 9.67 0.08 13.36
C PHE A 196 8.17 0.20 13.09
N ASN A 197 7.34 -0.74 13.55
CA ASN A 197 5.92 -0.74 13.20
C ASN A 197 5.09 0.17 14.13
N ASP A 198 4.24 1.03 13.55
CA ASP A 198 3.31 1.88 14.29
C ASP A 198 1.90 1.28 14.49
N ASN A 199 1.84 -0.01 14.83
CA ASN A 199 0.58 -0.71 15.08
C ASN A 199 -0.13 -0.23 16.35
N LEU A 200 -1.36 -0.70 16.55
CA LEU A 200 -2.15 -0.43 17.74
C LEU A 200 -1.45 -0.98 19.00
N ALA A 201 -1.57 -0.26 20.12
CA ALA A 201 -0.95 -0.65 21.38
C ALA A 201 -1.25 -2.10 21.83
N PRO A 202 -2.47 -2.65 21.68
CA PRO A 202 -2.72 -4.06 21.97
C PRO A 202 -1.93 -5.03 21.09
N ARG A 203 -1.73 -4.71 19.81
CA ARG A 203 -0.96 -5.52 18.86
C ARG A 203 0.54 -5.49 19.21
N LYS A 204 1.07 -4.31 19.55
CA LYS A 204 2.44 -4.17 20.07
C LYS A 204 2.65 -5.00 21.35
N LYS A 205 1.70 -4.99 22.29
CA LYS A 205 1.78 -5.81 23.51
C LYS A 205 1.79 -7.31 23.23
N TYR A 206 1.01 -7.76 22.24
CA TYR A 206 1.04 -9.15 21.80
C TYR A 206 2.44 -9.55 21.32
N TYR A 207 3.05 -8.79 20.41
CA TYR A 207 4.40 -9.07 19.94
C TYR A 207 5.47 -8.90 21.01
N GLN A 208 5.28 -8.00 21.99
CA GLN A 208 6.20 -7.90 23.13
C GLN A 208 6.22 -9.18 23.96
N LEU A 209 5.06 -9.75 24.28
CA LEU A 209 5.00 -11.02 25.02
C LEU A 209 5.49 -12.17 24.15
N LEU A 210 5.09 -12.23 22.89
CA LEU A 210 5.55 -13.25 21.96
C LEU A 210 7.07 -13.24 21.82
N ASN A 211 7.70 -12.05 21.77
CA ASN A 211 9.15 -11.92 21.73
C ASN A 211 9.83 -12.61 22.92
N VAL A 212 9.27 -12.46 24.12
CA VAL A 212 9.77 -13.10 25.35
C VAL A 212 9.52 -14.61 25.34
N LEU A 213 8.36 -15.06 24.86
CA LEU A 213 8.08 -16.49 24.75
C LEU A 213 8.99 -17.18 23.72
N LEU A 214 9.31 -16.49 22.62
CA LEU A 214 10.28 -16.98 21.64
C LEU A 214 11.68 -17.09 22.26
N ASP A 215 12.10 -16.14 23.13
CA ASP A 215 13.37 -16.28 23.87
C ASP A 215 13.37 -17.52 24.77
N ILE A 216 12.27 -17.75 25.50
CA ILE A 216 12.11 -18.92 26.37
C ILE A 216 12.19 -20.23 25.57
N GLU A 217 11.51 -20.29 24.43
CA GLU A 217 11.49 -21.47 23.55
C GLU A 217 12.89 -21.73 22.94
N LEU A 218 13.53 -20.70 22.40
CA LEU A 218 14.85 -20.81 21.73
C LEU A 218 15.99 -21.07 22.72
N GLU A 219 15.90 -20.58 23.95
CA GLU A 219 16.86 -20.87 25.03
C GLU A 219 16.54 -22.17 25.80
N GLU A 220 15.50 -22.91 25.40
CA GLU A 220 15.03 -24.14 26.07
C GLU A 220 14.75 -23.96 27.57
N LEU A 221 14.19 -22.80 27.96
CA LEU A 221 13.88 -22.47 29.35
C LEU A 221 12.51 -23.05 29.77
N ASP A 222 12.34 -23.35 31.06
CA ASP A 222 11.05 -23.81 31.60
C ASP A 222 10.07 -22.63 31.76
N LEU A 223 9.09 -22.53 30.86
CA LEU A 223 8.06 -21.50 30.87
C LEU A 223 7.31 -21.39 32.21
N GLU A 224 7.12 -22.51 32.93
CA GLU A 224 6.39 -22.50 34.20
C GLU A 224 7.10 -21.65 35.28
N GLU A 225 8.43 -21.52 35.22
CA GLU A 225 9.19 -20.66 36.13
C GLU A 225 8.86 -19.17 35.93
N TYR A 226 8.54 -18.77 34.70
CA TYR A 226 8.28 -17.37 34.33
C TYR A 226 6.79 -17.04 34.25
N ARG A 227 5.93 -18.05 34.14
CA ARG A 227 4.48 -17.93 33.89
C ARG A 227 3.78 -16.94 34.84
N SER A 228 4.10 -17.02 36.13
CA SER A 228 3.54 -16.11 37.15
C SER A 228 3.93 -14.64 36.94
N ALA A 229 5.18 -14.39 36.53
CA ALA A 229 5.66 -13.03 36.26
C ALA A 229 5.06 -12.48 34.96
N LEU A 230 5.03 -13.29 33.89
CA LEU A 230 4.44 -12.91 32.61
C LEU A 230 2.95 -12.63 32.73
N SER A 231 2.21 -13.48 33.46
CA SER A 231 0.77 -13.28 33.74
C SER A 231 0.51 -11.96 34.48
N ARG A 232 1.36 -11.58 35.44
CA ARG A 232 1.24 -10.29 36.15
C ARG A 232 1.55 -9.08 35.27
N MET A 233 2.48 -9.22 34.33
CA MET A 233 2.93 -8.11 33.48
C MET A 233 2.02 -7.87 32.28
N TYR A 234 1.58 -8.95 31.61
CA TYR A 234 0.83 -8.88 30.35
C TYR A 234 -0.64 -9.31 30.49
N GLY A 235 -1.02 -9.94 31.59
CA GLY A 235 -2.36 -10.50 31.81
C GLY A 235 -2.47 -11.96 31.35
N SER A 236 -3.24 -12.76 32.08
CA SER A 236 -3.38 -14.20 31.80
C SER A 236 -4.01 -14.52 30.45
N GLU A 237 -4.94 -13.69 29.98
CA GLU A 237 -5.61 -13.89 28.69
C GLU A 237 -4.63 -13.76 27.52
N LEU A 238 -3.80 -12.72 27.52
CA LEU A 238 -2.80 -12.50 26.47
C LEU A 238 -1.71 -13.57 26.52
N LEU A 239 -1.31 -14.01 27.72
CA LEU A 239 -0.37 -15.10 27.89
C LEU A 239 -0.90 -16.40 27.31
N GLU A 240 -2.14 -16.78 27.60
CA GLU A 240 -2.77 -17.98 27.03
C GLU A 240 -2.83 -17.91 25.49
N ILE A 241 -3.14 -16.74 24.92
CA ILE A 241 -3.13 -16.55 23.46
C ILE A 241 -1.73 -16.74 22.87
N CYS A 242 -0.69 -16.18 23.50
CA CYS A 242 0.67 -16.30 23.00
C CYS A 242 1.22 -17.72 23.17
N GLU A 243 0.92 -18.40 24.30
CA GLU A 243 1.21 -19.83 24.51
C GLU A 243 0.59 -20.69 23.39
N LYS A 244 -0.69 -20.45 23.06
CA LYS A 244 -1.37 -21.12 21.94
C LYS A 244 -0.83 -20.73 20.57
N THR A 245 -0.23 -19.56 20.44
CA THR A 245 0.45 -19.16 19.19
C THR A 245 1.72 -19.99 19.01
N ILE A 246 2.55 -20.09 20.05
CA ILE A 246 3.79 -20.87 20.03
C ILE A 246 3.50 -22.37 19.81
N SER A 247 2.44 -22.91 20.44
CA SER A 247 2.06 -24.32 20.24
C SER A 247 1.43 -24.62 18.86
N GLY A 248 1.12 -23.58 18.06
CA GLY A 248 0.46 -23.71 16.77
C GLY A 248 -1.06 -23.88 16.83
N GLU A 249 -1.68 -23.88 18.02
CA GLU A 249 -3.15 -23.91 18.18
C GLU A 249 -3.84 -22.66 17.61
N ILE A 250 -3.18 -21.50 17.70
CA ILE A 250 -3.62 -20.23 17.11
C ILE A 250 -2.56 -19.76 16.10
N ARG A 251 -2.79 -19.99 14.81
CA ARG A 251 -1.81 -19.67 13.75
C ARG A 251 -1.77 -18.17 13.39
N PHE A 252 -2.94 -17.54 13.25
CA PHE A 252 -3.07 -16.19 12.66
C PHE A 252 -3.83 -15.25 13.59
N TYR A 253 -3.34 -15.07 14.83
CA TYR A 253 -4.04 -14.27 15.84
C TYR A 253 -4.43 -12.88 15.30
N GLY A 254 -5.69 -12.49 15.51
CA GLY A 254 -6.23 -11.18 15.10
C GLY A 254 -6.65 -11.07 13.63
N LEU A 255 -6.26 -11.99 12.76
CA LEU A 255 -6.74 -12.04 11.38
C LEU A 255 -8.06 -12.82 11.33
N SER A 256 -9.10 -12.20 10.79
CA SER A 256 -10.36 -12.90 10.52
C SER A 256 -10.21 -13.79 9.29
N GLU A 257 -10.84 -14.96 9.30
CA GLU A 257 -10.92 -15.84 8.12
C GLU A 257 -11.62 -15.09 6.96
N THR A 258 -11.03 -15.14 5.78
CA THR A 258 -11.60 -14.62 4.53
C THR A 258 -11.46 -15.64 3.40
N ASP A 259 -11.81 -15.27 2.18
CA ASP A 259 -11.69 -16.09 0.97
C ASP A 259 -11.82 -15.25 -0.30
N LEU A 260 -11.79 -15.90 -1.47
CA LEU A 260 -11.97 -15.26 -2.78
C LEU A 260 -13.36 -14.63 -2.99
N ASN A 261 -14.35 -14.94 -2.16
CA ASN A 261 -15.65 -14.25 -2.17
C ASN A 261 -15.63 -13.03 -1.22
N PHE A 262 -14.47 -12.69 -0.68
CA PHE A 262 -14.25 -11.57 0.23
C PHE A 262 -15.10 -11.69 1.49
N LYS A 263 -15.27 -12.91 2.01
CA LYS A 263 -15.95 -13.17 3.28
C LYS A 263 -15.33 -12.31 4.39
N ASN A 264 -16.18 -11.68 5.21
CA ASN A 264 -15.77 -10.76 6.30
C ASN A 264 -15.03 -9.48 5.86
N LEU A 265 -15.07 -9.11 4.57
CA LEU A 265 -14.45 -7.89 4.04
C LEU A 265 -15.51 -6.87 3.61
N ASP A 266 -16.32 -6.38 4.56
CA ASP A 266 -17.48 -5.51 4.31
C ASP A 266 -17.14 -4.27 3.46
N LYS A 267 -15.98 -3.66 3.71
CA LYS A 267 -15.53 -2.47 2.96
C LYS A 267 -15.27 -2.80 1.49
N HIS A 268 -14.64 -3.95 1.20
CA HIS A 268 -14.40 -4.39 -0.17
C HIS A 268 -15.69 -4.83 -0.87
N GLN A 269 -16.61 -5.49 -0.15
CA GLN A 269 -17.93 -5.83 -0.68
C GLN A 269 -18.72 -4.58 -1.09
N ARG A 270 -18.73 -3.52 -0.26
CA ARG A 270 -19.35 -2.23 -0.60
C ARG A 270 -18.72 -1.56 -1.82
N LEU A 271 -17.41 -1.73 -2.01
CA LEU A 271 -16.72 -1.25 -3.22
C LEU A 271 -17.23 -1.98 -4.46
N ILE A 272 -17.39 -3.31 -4.39
CA ILE A 272 -17.95 -4.13 -5.47
C ILE A 272 -19.40 -3.72 -5.76
N GLU A 273 -20.25 -3.59 -4.74
CA GLU A 273 -21.64 -3.13 -4.90
C GLU A 273 -21.73 -1.75 -5.59
N SER A 274 -20.79 -0.85 -5.27
CA SER A 274 -20.70 0.46 -5.91
C SER A 274 -20.24 0.35 -7.37
N TYR A 275 -19.29 -0.53 -7.65
CA TYR A 275 -18.83 -0.80 -9.01
C TYR A 275 -19.91 -1.46 -9.88
N GLU A 276 -20.73 -2.34 -9.32
CA GLU A 276 -21.84 -2.99 -10.03
C GLU A 276 -22.87 -1.98 -10.57
N LYS A 277 -23.10 -0.87 -9.84
CA LYS A 277 -23.96 0.23 -10.31
C LYS A 277 -23.40 0.84 -11.61
N LEU A 278 -22.08 1.04 -11.67
CA LEU A 278 -21.40 1.53 -12.87
C LEU A 278 -21.50 0.52 -14.02
N GLN A 279 -21.31 -0.77 -13.72
CA GLN A 279 -21.40 -1.82 -14.74
C GLN A 279 -22.83 -1.96 -15.30
N LYS A 280 -23.86 -1.74 -14.46
CA LYS A 280 -25.25 -1.67 -14.93
C LYS A 280 -25.45 -0.48 -15.87
N ALA A 281 -25.04 0.72 -15.48
CA ALA A 281 -25.18 1.91 -16.30
C ALA A 281 -24.51 1.76 -17.68
N LYS A 282 -23.27 1.22 -17.71
CA LYS A 282 -22.57 0.90 -18.96
C LYS A 282 -23.37 -0.06 -19.84
N ARG A 283 -23.84 -1.18 -19.27
CA ARG A 283 -24.62 -2.17 -20.04
C ARG A 283 -25.91 -1.58 -20.60
N ASP A 284 -26.56 -0.69 -19.88
CA ASP A 284 -27.79 -0.06 -20.33
C ASP A 284 -27.51 0.95 -21.46
N PHE A 285 -26.42 1.72 -21.36
CA PHE A 285 -25.98 2.65 -22.40
C PHE A 285 -25.61 1.96 -23.72
N TYR A 286 -24.86 0.85 -23.68
CA TYR A 286 -24.47 0.13 -24.91
C TYR A 286 -25.60 -0.73 -25.52
N LYS A 287 -26.75 -0.84 -24.85
CA LYS A 287 -27.94 -1.52 -25.37
C LYS A 287 -28.92 -0.58 -26.07
N SER A 288 -28.92 0.71 -25.71
CA SER A 288 -29.74 1.75 -26.33
C SER A 288 -29.15 2.21 -27.66
#